data_AF-A0A940ZQX0-F1
#
_entry.id   AF-A0A940ZQX0-F1
#
_cell.length_a   1.000
_cell.length_b   1.000
_cell.length_c   1.000
_cell.angle_alpha   90.00
_cell.angle_beta   90.00
_cell.angle_gamma   90.00
#
_symmetry.space_group_name_H-M   'P 1'
#
loop_
_entity.id
_entity.type
_entity.pdbx_description
1 polymer ?
#
loop_
_entity_poly.entity_id
_entity_poly.type
_entity_poly.pdbx_seq_one_letter_code
_entity_poly.pdbx_strand_id
1 'polypeptide(L)'
;MANFKKVLRSYRFPVILILSVTLGAVIGVVLGKDAAILKPLGDIFLNLLFTAIVPLVFFSIASAVSGMPNVNRLGRILASMIFVFTLTGIIASVIMVICVEAYPPAKGVVIDLGSKVEIDHFKTSEQIVRAFTTSDFTEVLSKRNMLALIIFSILVG
;
A
#
# COMPACT_ATOMS: atom_id res chain seq x y z
N MET A 1 32.76 -13.70 -20.55
CA MET A 1 31.44 -13.34 -21.15
C MET A 1 30.27 -14.26 -20.79
N ALA A 2 30.47 -15.51 -20.33
CA ALA A 2 29.36 -16.44 -20.01
C ALA A 2 28.50 -16.04 -18.77
N ASN A 3 29.08 -15.35 -17.78
CA ASN A 3 28.36 -14.96 -16.55
C ASN A 3 27.37 -13.81 -16.74
N PHE A 4 27.65 -12.85 -17.63
CA PHE A 4 26.76 -11.70 -17.86
C PHE A 4 25.43 -12.12 -18.50
N LYS A 5 25.45 -13.08 -19.44
CA LYS A 5 24.22 -13.65 -20.03
C LYS A 5 23.39 -14.44 -19.00
N LYS A 6 24.03 -15.11 -18.03
CA LYS A 6 23.35 -15.85 -16.95
C LYS A 6 22.69 -14.89 -15.94
N VAL A 7 23.39 -13.84 -15.52
CA VAL A 7 22.85 -12.78 -14.65
C VAL A 7 21.73 -12.03 -15.35
N LEU A 8 21.93 -11.63 -16.60
CA LEU A 8 20.89 -10.97 -17.39
C LEU A 8 19.65 -11.86 -17.50
N ARG A 9 19.80 -13.19 -17.66
CA ARG A 9 18.66 -14.14 -17.70
C ARG A 9 17.86 -14.22 -16.39
N SER A 10 18.50 -14.05 -15.24
CA SER A 10 17.84 -14.08 -13.92
C SER A 10 17.12 -12.76 -13.59
N TYR A 11 17.66 -11.62 -14.04
CA TYR A 11 17.10 -10.30 -13.77
C TYR A 11 16.27 -9.73 -14.94
N ARG A 12 15.98 -10.53 -15.98
CA ARG A 12 15.21 -10.04 -17.14
C ARG A 12 13.89 -9.42 -16.72
N PHE A 13 13.16 -10.06 -15.80
CA PHE A 13 11.83 -9.61 -15.41
C PHE A 13 11.86 -8.26 -14.67
N PRO A 14 12.65 -8.06 -13.59
CA PRO A 14 12.79 -6.74 -12.98
C PRO A 14 13.30 -5.66 -13.92
N VAL A 15 14.28 -5.99 -14.78
CA VAL A 15 14.85 -5.03 -15.74
C VAL A 15 13.81 -4.60 -16.78
N ILE A 16 13.04 -5.54 -17.32
CA ILE A 16 11.93 -5.25 -18.24
C ILE A 16 10.88 -4.38 -17.55
N LEU A 17 10.53 -4.67 -16.30
CA LEU A 17 9.55 -3.89 -15.55
C LEU A 17 9.99 -2.43 -15.37
N ILE A 18 11.23 -2.21 -14.95
CA ILE A 18 11.79 -0.85 -14.80
C ILE A 18 11.81 -0.12 -16.15
N LEU A 19 12.19 -0.81 -17.23
CA LEU A 19 12.14 -0.27 -18.59
C LEU A 19 10.72 0.11 -19.01
N SER A 20 9.73 -0.72 -18.73
CA SER A 20 8.33 -0.42 -19.05
C SER A 20 7.78 0.76 -18.25
N VAL A 21 8.12 0.87 -16.96
CA VAL A 21 7.70 2.03 -16.13
C VAL A 21 8.34 3.32 -16.63
N THR A 22 9.64 3.29 -16.93
CA THR A 22 10.34 4.47 -17.45
C THR A 22 9.85 4.88 -18.83
N LEU A 23 9.61 3.92 -19.74
CA LEU A 23 8.99 4.20 -21.04
C LEU A 23 7.58 4.77 -20.88
N GLY A 24 6.75 4.21 -20.00
CA GLY A 24 5.41 4.73 -19.70
C GLY A 24 5.44 6.17 -19.18
N ALA A 25 6.39 6.50 -18.32
CA ALA A 25 6.59 7.86 -17.83
C ALA A 25 6.99 8.84 -18.95
N VAL A 26 7.94 8.44 -19.81
CA VAL A 26 8.38 9.27 -20.96
C VAL A 26 7.23 9.52 -21.94
N ILE A 27 6.48 8.48 -22.29
CA ILE A 27 5.29 8.57 -23.15
C ILE A 27 4.26 9.52 -22.53
N GLY A 28 4.02 9.43 -21.22
CA GLY A 28 3.11 10.33 -20.50
C GLY A 28 3.51 11.81 -20.57
N VAL A 29 4.81 12.11 -20.51
CA VAL A 29 5.32 13.50 -20.64
C VAL A 29 5.22 14.01 -22.07
N VAL A 30 5.51 13.16 -23.07
CA VAL A 30 5.53 13.57 -24.49
C VAL A 30 4.12 13.71 -25.07
N LEU A 31 3.20 12.78 -24.79
CA LEU A 31 1.84 12.79 -25.34
C LEU A 31 0.83 13.60 -24.52
N GLY A 32 1.12 13.92 -23.25
CA GLY A 32 0.28 14.76 -22.42
C GLY A 32 -1.20 14.33 -22.40
N LYS A 33 -2.10 15.13 -22.98
CA LYS A 33 -3.55 14.88 -23.00
C LYS A 33 -3.95 13.61 -23.77
N ASP A 34 -3.19 13.24 -24.81
CA ASP A 34 -3.47 12.04 -25.60
C ASP A 34 -3.12 10.74 -24.86
N ALA A 35 -2.31 10.84 -23.79
CA ALA A 35 -2.03 9.71 -22.91
C ALA A 35 -3.28 9.20 -22.16
N ALA A 36 -4.37 9.98 -22.11
CA ALA A 36 -5.63 9.55 -21.54
C ALA A 36 -6.22 8.30 -22.23
N ILE A 37 -5.86 8.05 -23.49
CA ILE A 37 -6.27 6.85 -24.24
C ILE A 37 -5.67 5.57 -23.64
N LEU A 38 -4.51 5.67 -22.98
CA LEU A 38 -3.84 4.54 -22.32
C LEU A 38 -4.36 4.29 -20.90
N LYS A 39 -5.05 5.28 -20.29
CA LYS A 39 -5.66 5.16 -18.96
C LYS A 39 -6.55 3.92 -18.76
N PRO A 40 -7.50 3.57 -19.66
CA PRO A 40 -8.35 2.39 -19.48
C PRO A 40 -7.56 1.09 -19.31
N LEU A 41 -6.38 0.97 -19.93
CA LEU A 41 -5.52 -0.20 -19.75
C LEU A 41 -4.97 -0.28 -18.31
N GLY A 42 -4.58 0.87 -17.75
CA GLY A 42 -4.15 1.00 -16.36
C GLY A 42 -5.28 0.72 -15.38
N ASP A 43 -6.49 1.22 -15.65
CA ASP A 43 -7.67 1.00 -14.81
C ASP A 43 -8.07 -0.48 -14.77
N ILE A 44 -8.02 -1.19 -15.91
CA ILE A 44 -8.24 -2.65 -15.95
C ILE A 44 -7.19 -3.37 -15.10
N PHE A 45 -5.91 -3.03 -15.25
CA PHE A 45 -4.84 -3.64 -14.47
C PHE A 45 -5.05 -3.43 -12.96
N LEU A 46 -5.35 -2.20 -12.53
CA LEU A 46 -5.63 -1.89 -11.13
C LEU A 46 -6.87 -2.62 -10.61
N ASN A 47 -7.94 -2.70 -11.39
CA ASN A 47 -9.15 -3.41 -11.00
C ASN A 47 -8.90 -4.91 -10.83
N LEU A 48 -8.13 -5.53 -11.71
CA LEU A 48 -7.72 -6.93 -11.57
C LEU A 48 -6.85 -7.14 -10.33
N LEU A 49 -5.87 -6.28 -10.09
CA LEU A 49 -5.01 -6.32 -8.91
C LEU A 49 -5.85 -6.22 -7.62
N PHE A 50 -6.77 -5.27 -7.56
CA PHE A 50 -7.62 -5.06 -6.39
C PHE A 50 -8.67 -6.15 -6.17
N THR A 51 -9.12 -6.82 -7.24
CA THR A 51 -10.05 -7.96 -7.12
C THR A 51 -9.31 -9.21 -6.65
N ALA A 52 -8.06 -9.41 -7.08
CA ALA A 52 -7.25 -10.55 -6.68
C ALA A 52 -6.67 -10.44 -5.27
N ILE A 53 -6.32 -9.22 -4.82
CA ILE A 53 -5.64 -9.02 -3.54
C ILE A 53 -6.51 -9.40 -2.34
N VAL A 54 -7.82 -9.10 -2.38
CA VAL A 54 -8.73 -9.33 -1.23
C VAL A 54 -8.87 -10.81 -0.90
N PRO A 55 -9.24 -11.71 -1.84
CA PRO A 55 -9.27 -13.15 -1.58
C PRO A 55 -7.88 -13.72 -1.23
N LEU A 56 -6.84 -13.25 -1.93
CA LEU A 56 -5.48 -13.73 -1.70
C LEU A 56 -5.03 -13.47 -0.26
N VAL A 57 -5.25 -12.26 0.25
CA VAL A 57 -4.88 -11.91 1.63
C VAL A 57 -5.72 -12.71 2.63
N PHE A 58 -7.02 -12.86 2.41
CA PHE A 58 -7.89 -13.64 3.29
C PHE A 58 -7.43 -15.09 3.41
N PHE A 59 -7.33 -15.80 2.29
CA PHE A 59 -6.93 -17.21 2.29
C PHE A 59 -5.48 -17.41 2.74
N SER A 60 -4.58 -16.50 2.36
CA SER A 60 -3.17 -16.61 2.77
C SER A 60 -2.99 -16.45 4.27
N ILE A 61 -3.71 -15.52 4.91
CA ILE A 61 -3.60 -15.30 6.35
C ILE A 61 -4.35 -16.39 7.12
N ALA A 62 -5.58 -16.72 6.72
CA ALA A 62 -6.34 -17.80 7.36
C ALA A 62 -5.57 -19.13 7.30
N SER A 63 -4.99 -19.49 6.15
CA SER A 63 -4.17 -20.70 6.02
C SER A 63 -2.87 -20.63 6.84
N ALA A 64 -2.28 -19.44 7.02
CA ALA A 64 -1.07 -19.28 7.82
C ALA A 64 -1.36 -19.45 9.31
N VAL A 65 -2.52 -18.97 9.78
CA VAL A 65 -2.94 -19.07 11.19
C VAL A 65 -3.38 -20.50 11.52
N SER A 66 -4.14 -21.17 10.64
CA SER A 66 -4.59 -22.55 10.88
C SER A 66 -3.45 -23.55 11.02
N GLY A 67 -2.30 -23.28 10.40
CA GLY A 67 -1.07 -24.07 10.56
C GLY A 67 -0.29 -23.81 11.85
N MET A 68 -0.71 -22.85 12.69
CA MET A 68 0.00 -22.53 13.94
C MET A 68 -0.56 -23.33 15.13
N PRO A 69 0.30 -24.01 15.92
CA PRO A 69 -0.15 -24.85 17.03
C PRO A 69 -0.63 -24.06 18.26
N ASN A 70 -0.37 -22.75 18.34
CA ASN A 70 -0.79 -21.92 19.49
C ASN A 70 -0.94 -20.45 19.11
N VAL A 71 -2.11 -19.87 19.43
CA VAL A 71 -2.46 -18.45 19.29
C VAL A 71 -1.51 -17.50 20.03
N ASN A 72 -0.88 -17.94 21.12
CA ASN A 72 0.11 -17.15 21.87
C ASN A 72 1.37 -16.88 21.05
N ARG A 73 1.75 -17.80 20.16
CA ARG A 73 2.88 -17.59 19.25
C ARG A 73 2.54 -16.54 18.21
N LEU A 74 1.33 -16.59 17.66
CA LEU A 74 0.82 -15.57 16.72
C LEU A 74 0.81 -14.18 17.36
N GLY A 75 0.26 -14.06 18.58
CA GLY A 75 0.24 -12.79 19.32
C GLY A 75 1.63 -12.20 19.54
N ARG A 76 2.64 -13.03 19.85
CA ARG A 76 4.02 -12.58 20.00
C ARG A 76 4.64 -12.09 18.68
N ILE A 77 4.35 -12.76 17.57
CA ILE A 77 4.81 -12.34 16.24
C ILE A 77 4.18 -10.99 15.89
N LEU A 78 2.85 -10.86 16.02
CA LEU A 78 2.13 -9.62 15.76
C LEU A 78 2.63 -8.47 16.65
N ALA A 79 2.82 -8.71 17.94
CA ALA A 79 3.35 -7.71 18.86
C ALA A 79 4.77 -7.25 18.46
N SER A 80 5.65 -8.18 18.08
CA SER A 80 6.98 -7.85 17.60
C SER A 80 6.94 -7.06 16.28
N MET A 81 6.02 -7.39 15.36
CA MET A 81 5.86 -6.65 14.11
C MET A 81 5.36 -5.24 14.34
N ILE A 82 4.36 -5.06 15.21
CA ILE A 82 3.84 -3.73 15.60
C ILE A 82 4.98 -2.90 16.20
N PHE A 83 5.76 -3.47 17.13
CA PHE A 83 6.88 -2.77 17.75
C PHE A 83 7.90 -2.29 16.71
N VAL A 84 8.31 -3.17 15.79
CA VAL A 84 9.28 -2.83 14.73
C VAL A 84 8.71 -1.76 13.79
N PHE A 85 7.46 -1.90 13.33
CA PHE A 85 6.85 -0.93 12.42
C PHE A 85 6.60 0.43 13.06
N THR A 86 6.18 0.47 14.32
CA THR A 86 6.02 1.74 15.05
C THR A 86 7.38 2.41 15.25
N LEU A 87 8.41 1.65 15.64
CA LEU A 87 9.74 2.22 15.84
C LEU A 87 10.33 2.77 14.53
N THR A 88 10.29 2.00 13.45
CA THR A 88 10.78 2.45 12.14
C THR A 88 9.92 3.59 11.58
N GLY A 89 8.61 3.58 11.81
CA GLY A 89 7.70 4.65 11.43
C GLY A 89 8.00 5.97 12.15
N ILE A 90 8.28 5.93 13.45
CA ILE A 90 8.69 7.12 14.22
C ILE A 90 10.01 7.67 13.69
N ILE A 91 11.01 6.79 13.48
CA ILE A 91 12.31 7.20 12.94
C ILE A 91 12.14 7.84 11.55
N ALA A 92 11.37 7.22 10.66
CA ALA A 92 11.07 7.75 9.33
C ALA A 92 10.33 9.09 9.40
N SER A 93 9.37 9.24 10.31
CA SER A 93 8.63 10.48 10.52
C SER A 93 9.55 11.62 10.97
N VAL A 94 10.45 11.36 11.92
CA VAL A 94 11.44 12.36 12.37
C VAL A 94 12.37 12.78 11.22
N ILE A 95 12.90 11.82 10.47
CA ILE A 95 13.75 12.11 9.30
C ILE A 95 12.99 12.94 8.27
N MET A 96 11.72 12.59 8.00
CA MET A 96 10.88 13.32 7.05
C MET A 96 10.66 14.78 7.48
N VAL A 97 10.35 15.03 8.76
CA VAL A 97 10.17 16.39 9.28
C VAL A 97 11.44 17.22 9.11
N ILE A 98 12.60 16.66 9.47
CA ILE A 98 13.90 17.34 9.30
C ILE A 98 14.16 17.65 7.82
N CYS A 99 13.92 16.70 6.92
CA CYS A 99 14.11 16.90 5.49
C CYS A 99 13.19 17.98 4.90
N VAL A 100 11.93 18.02 5.32
CA VAL A 100 10.94 19.02 4.86
C VAL A 100 11.28 20.41 5.39
N GLU A 101 11.76 20.54 6.62
CA GLU A 101 12.24 21.83 7.14
C GLU A 101 13.51 22.30 6.42
N ALA A 102 14.45 21.40 6.12
CA ALA A 102 15.70 21.72 5.43
C ALA A 102 15.47 22.11 3.96
N TYR A 103 14.59 21.39 3.25
CA TYR A 103 14.22 21.68 1.86
C TYR A 103 12.70 21.77 1.75
N PRO A 104 12.11 22.94 2.04
CA PRO A 104 10.66 23.12 2.03
C PRO A 104 10.14 23.12 0.59
N PRO A 105 9.40 22.07 0.17
CA PRO A 105 9.00 21.89 -1.22
C PRO A 105 7.88 22.85 -1.66
N ALA A 106 7.24 23.52 -0.69
CA ALA A 106 6.08 24.39 -0.91
C ALA A 106 6.39 25.90 -0.87
N LYS A 107 7.67 26.31 -0.76
CA LYS A 107 8.03 27.74 -0.81
C LYS A 107 7.65 28.32 -2.17
N GLY A 108 6.64 29.20 -2.20
CA GLY A 108 6.22 29.93 -3.39
C GLY A 108 5.08 29.28 -4.21
N VAL A 109 4.55 28.13 -3.77
CA VAL A 109 3.36 27.54 -4.41
C VAL A 109 2.10 28.08 -3.73
N VAL A 110 1.44 29.04 -4.35
CA VAL A 110 0.08 29.44 -3.96
C VAL A 110 -0.87 28.38 -4.53
N ILE A 111 -1.13 27.33 -3.75
CA ILE A 111 -2.24 26.42 -4.06
C ILE A 111 -3.50 27.13 -3.62
N ASP A 112 -4.25 27.65 -4.58
CA ASP A 112 -5.62 28.10 -4.34
C ASP A 112 -6.44 26.86 -4.02
N LEU A 113 -6.50 26.52 -2.72
CA LEU A 113 -7.37 25.49 -2.16
C LEU A 113 -8.80 26.02 -2.23
N GLY A 114 -9.31 26.12 -3.46
CA GLY A 114 -10.70 26.41 -3.74
C GLY A 114 -11.55 25.38 -3.01
N SER A 115 -12.36 25.87 -2.09
CA SER A 115 -13.05 25.14 -1.01
C SER A 115 -12.12 24.70 0.13
N LYS A 116 -12.41 25.23 1.32
CA LYS A 116 -12.07 24.58 2.58
C LYS A 116 -12.60 23.14 2.48
N VAL A 117 -11.72 22.19 2.20
CA VAL A 117 -11.98 20.80 2.55
C VAL A 117 -12.23 20.85 4.05
N GLU A 118 -13.48 20.69 4.47
CA GLU A 118 -13.78 20.43 5.86
C GLU A 118 -13.01 19.16 6.22
N ILE A 119 -11.85 19.35 6.83
CA ILE A 119 -11.14 18.26 7.47
C ILE A 119 -12.07 17.89 8.62
N ASP A 120 -12.93 16.90 8.39
CA ASP A 120 -13.69 16.27 9.45
C ASP A 120 -12.68 15.90 10.54
N HIS A 121 -12.71 16.64 11.65
CA HIS A 121 -11.92 16.34 12.83
C HIS A 121 -12.51 15.10 13.48
N PHE A 122 -12.32 13.94 12.84
CA PHE A 122 -12.57 12.67 13.47
C PHE A 122 -11.74 12.62 14.74
N LYS A 123 -12.40 12.36 15.87
CA LYS A 123 -11.68 12.08 17.11
C LYS A 123 -10.76 10.90 16.85
N THR A 124 -9.51 10.97 17.34
CA THR A 124 -8.51 9.91 17.16
C THR A 124 -9.05 8.53 17.57
N SER A 125 -9.91 8.49 18.60
CA SER A 125 -10.61 7.27 19.04
C SER A 125 -11.49 6.66 17.94
N GLU A 126 -12.22 7.49 17.18
CA GLU A 126 -13.13 7.03 16.14
C GLU A 126 -12.37 6.50 14.92
N GLN A 127 -11.23 7.12 14.58
CA GLN A 127 -10.33 6.63 13.54
C GLN A 127 -9.74 5.28 13.90
N ILE A 128 -9.35 5.08 15.16
CA ILE A 128 -8.86 3.78 15.64
C ILE A 128 -9.97 2.74 15.51
N VAL A 129 -11.19 3.01 15.97
CA VAL A 129 -12.29 2.05 15.88
C VAL A 129 -12.58 1.66 14.42
N ARG A 130 -12.64 2.64 13.50
CA ARG A 130 -12.84 2.39 12.06
C ARG A 130 -11.68 1.67 11.39
N ALA A 131 -10.46 1.78 11.93
CA ALA A 131 -9.31 1.05 11.41
C ALA A 131 -9.39 -0.45 11.74
N PHE A 132 -9.86 -0.79 12.95
CA PHE A 132 -9.92 -2.18 13.44
C PHE A 132 -11.24 -2.89 13.14
N THR A 133 -12.33 -2.14 12.93
CA THR A 133 -13.68 -2.69 12.74
C THR A 133 -14.41 -2.00 11.59
N THR A 134 -15.34 -2.71 10.97
CA THR A 134 -16.23 -2.19 9.91
C THR A 134 -17.67 -2.17 10.40
N SER A 135 -18.53 -1.34 9.80
CA SER A 135 -19.95 -1.29 10.16
C SER A 135 -20.71 -2.54 9.72
N ASP A 136 -20.30 -3.12 8.59
CA ASP A 136 -21.00 -4.24 7.95
C ASP A 136 -20.04 -5.33 7.47
N PHE A 137 -20.55 -6.55 7.33
CA PHE A 137 -19.76 -7.71 6.89
C PHE A 137 -19.20 -7.55 5.47
N THR A 138 -19.99 -7.01 4.54
CA THR A 138 -19.56 -6.75 3.16
C THR A 138 -18.37 -5.80 3.10
N GLU A 139 -18.28 -4.87 4.05
CA GLU A 139 -17.18 -3.93 4.12
C GLU A 139 -15.87 -4.56 4.61
N VAL A 140 -15.93 -5.68 5.33
CA VAL A 140 -14.73 -6.45 5.71
C VAL A 140 -14.01 -6.94 4.45
N LEU A 141 -14.76 -7.36 3.43
CA LEU A 141 -14.23 -7.80 2.14
C LEU A 141 -13.84 -6.64 1.21
N SER A 142 -13.91 -5.39 1.69
CA SER A 142 -13.49 -4.23 0.91
C SER A 142 -11.99 -4.01 1.00
N LYS A 143 -11.36 -3.69 -0.14
CA LYS A 143 -9.95 -3.25 -0.21
C LYS A 143 -9.67 -1.98 0.61
N ARG A 144 -10.71 -1.24 1.04
CA ARG A 144 -10.58 -0.05 1.90
C ARG A 144 -10.30 -0.40 3.35
N ASN A 145 -10.75 -1.57 3.81
CA ASN A 145 -10.68 -2.00 5.21
C ASN A 145 -9.73 -3.19 5.39
N MET A 146 -8.53 -3.11 4.79
CA MET A 146 -7.56 -4.21 4.78
C MET A 146 -7.17 -4.68 6.19
N LEU A 147 -7.06 -3.76 7.16
CA LEU A 147 -6.71 -4.13 8.53
C LEU A 147 -7.81 -4.96 9.18
N ALA A 148 -9.08 -4.56 9.04
CA ALA A 148 -10.22 -5.33 9.50
C ALA A 148 -10.32 -6.70 8.80
N LEU A 149 -10.05 -6.78 7.49
CA LEU A 149 -9.96 -8.05 6.75
C LEU A 149 -8.90 -8.99 7.34
N ILE A 150 -7.71 -8.47 7.66
CA ILE A 150 -6.62 -9.25 8.26
C ILE A 150 -7.04 -9.80 9.62
N ILE A 151 -7.64 -8.97 10.49
CA ILE A 151 -8.12 -9.41 11.81
C ILE A 151 -9.19 -10.49 11.66
N PHE A 152 -10.17 -10.28 10.78
CA PHE A 152 -11.21 -11.25 10.51
C PHE A 152 -10.63 -12.57 10.00
N SER A 153 -9.65 -12.52 9.09
CA SER A 153 -8.97 -13.71 8.56
C SER A 153 -8.23 -14.50 9.65
N ILE A 154 -7.64 -13.79 10.62
CA ILE A 154 -6.97 -14.40 11.78
C ILE A 154 -7.97 -15.06 12.74
N LEU A 155 -9.19 -14.51 12.86
CA LEU A 155 -10.23 -15.10 13.71
C LEU A 155 -10.87 -16.34 13.07
N VAL A 156 -10.91 -16.39 11.73
CA VAL A 156 -11.52 -17.49 10.97
C VAL A 156 -10.56 -18.65 10.77
N GLY A 157 -9.28 -18.39 10.51
CA GLY A 157 -8.24 -19.41 10.29
C GLY A 157 -7.69 -19.98 11.58
#